data_AF-A0AAN8EQF3-F1
#
_entry.id   AF-A0AAN8EQF3-F1
#
_cell.length_a   1.000
_cell.length_b   1.000
_cell.length_c   1.000
_cell.angle_alpha   90.00
_cell.angle_beta   90.00
_cell.angle_gamma   90.00
#
_symmetry.space_group_name_H-M   'P 1'
#
loop_
_entity.id
_entity.type
_entity.pdbx_description
1 polymer ?
#
loop_
_entity_poly.entity_id
_entity_poly.type
_entity_poly.pdbx_seq_one_letter_code
_entity_poly.pdbx_strand_id
1 'polypeptide(L)'
;NIKLPFQHVNAASTWFEAVAGCRAKRAELVSIHSIGENECVYKLVASQEKDLLNRNRTVWIGAYQRTNSLSSSFEWIDGTSFSFTYWARNEPKNKEGKENCASIYHRPIDGWNESGYIRHWNAIPCDKQLRDGYVCKQRSNKVINALLKSNLRQGSSSVRRRSP
;
A
#
# COMPACT_ATOMS: atom_id res chain seq x y z
N ASN A 1 -10.93 -19.39 -1.87
CA ASN A 1 -10.58 -18.07 -2.45
C ASN A 1 -10.20 -17.08 -1.37
N ILE A 2 -8.91 -16.85 -1.17
CA ILE A 2 -8.42 -15.84 -0.23
C ILE A 2 -8.59 -14.48 -0.91
N LYS A 3 -9.49 -13.64 -0.40
CA LYS A 3 -9.60 -12.25 -0.84
C LYS A 3 -8.43 -11.49 -0.23
N LEU A 4 -7.57 -10.90 -1.07
CA LEU A 4 -6.49 -10.04 -0.59
C LEU A 4 -7.10 -8.86 0.18
N PRO A 5 -6.45 -8.36 1.25
CA PRO A 5 -6.96 -7.25 2.04
C PRO A 5 -6.83 -5.89 1.33
N PHE A 6 -6.35 -5.88 0.08
CA PHE A 6 -6.06 -4.70 -0.70
C PHE A 6 -7.18 -4.41 -1.71
N GLN A 7 -7.54 -3.13 -1.82
CA GLN A 7 -8.51 -2.65 -2.80
C GLN A 7 -7.98 -1.38 -3.45
N HIS A 8 -7.78 -1.40 -4.77
CA HIS A 8 -7.51 -0.19 -5.54
C HIS A 8 -8.83 0.54 -5.82
N VAL A 9 -8.82 1.84 -5.62
CA VAL A 9 -9.92 2.75 -5.92
C VAL A 9 -9.43 3.71 -7.00
N ASN A 10 -9.96 3.53 -8.22
CA ASN A 10 -9.66 4.38 -9.37
C ASN A 10 -10.53 5.66 -9.31
N ALA A 11 -10.12 6.61 -8.49
CA ALA A 11 -10.78 7.91 -8.34
C ALA A 11 -9.73 9.00 -8.09
N ALA A 12 -9.78 10.06 -8.91
CA ALA A 12 -8.84 11.16 -8.77
C ALA A 12 -8.94 11.79 -7.38
N SER A 13 -7.82 11.90 -6.66
CA SER A 13 -7.81 12.32 -5.26
C SER A 13 -6.49 12.96 -4.84
N THR A 14 -6.57 13.87 -3.88
CA THR A 14 -5.46 14.23 -2.99
C THR A 14 -5.20 13.12 -1.97
N TRP A 15 -4.08 13.18 -1.24
CA TRP A 15 -3.79 12.18 -0.21
C TRP A 15 -4.85 12.21 0.91
N PHE A 16 -5.31 13.41 1.29
CA PHE A 16 -6.34 13.57 2.32
C PHE A 16 -7.69 12.97 1.90
N GLU A 17 -8.10 13.19 0.65
CA GLU A 17 -9.31 12.59 0.09
C GLU A 17 -9.20 11.06 0.02
N ALA A 18 -8.03 10.54 -0.33
CA ALA A 18 -7.76 9.10 -0.36
C ALA A 18 -7.89 8.46 1.05
N VAL A 19 -7.37 9.12 2.09
CA VAL A 19 -7.55 8.70 3.49
C VAL A 19 -9.03 8.67 3.86
N ALA A 20 -9.77 9.74 3.58
CA ALA A 20 -11.21 9.80 3.85
C ALA A 20 -11.97 8.71 3.10
N GLY A 21 -11.62 8.48 1.83
CA GLY A 21 -12.22 7.47 0.97
C GLY A 21 -12.01 6.04 1.45
N CYS A 22 -10.82 5.70 1.97
CA CYS A 22 -10.60 4.38 2.58
C CYS A 22 -11.37 4.23 3.90
N ARG A 23 -11.39 5.28 4.73
CA ARG A 23 -12.11 5.25 6.02
C ARG A 23 -13.63 5.10 5.84
N ALA A 24 -14.21 5.72 4.81
CA ALA A 24 -15.60 5.52 4.42
C ALA A 24 -15.93 4.05 4.08
N LYS A 25 -14.92 3.25 3.70
CA LYS A 25 -15.02 1.82 3.41
C LYS A 25 -14.57 0.93 4.58
N ARG A 26 -14.42 1.48 5.79
CA ARG A 26 -13.90 0.79 6.99
C ARG A 26 -12.50 0.19 6.77
N ALA A 27 -11.68 0.86 5.96
CA ALA A 27 -10.30 0.51 5.67
C ALA A 27 -9.37 1.70 6.00
N GLU A 28 -8.06 1.47 5.92
CA GLU A 28 -7.08 2.56 5.94
C GLU A 28 -6.38 2.64 4.58
N LEU A 29 -5.77 3.78 4.28
CA LEU A 29 -4.85 3.89 3.15
C LEU A 29 -3.67 2.93 3.38
N VAL A 30 -3.26 2.21 2.33
CA VAL A 30 -2.45 0.99 2.49
C VAL A 30 -1.12 1.22 3.19
N SER A 31 -0.85 0.43 4.22
CA SER A 31 0.47 0.19 4.80
C SER A 31 1.14 -1.03 4.16
N ILE A 32 2.45 -0.95 3.94
CA ILE A 32 3.23 -1.99 3.26
C ILE A 32 4.40 -2.41 4.16
N HIS A 33 4.44 -3.69 4.53
CA HIS A 33 5.40 -4.24 5.48
C HIS A 33 6.35 -5.29 4.90
N SER A 34 6.24 -5.58 3.61
CA SER A 34 7.12 -6.54 2.94
C SER A 34 7.15 -6.31 1.44
N ILE A 35 8.17 -6.87 0.78
CA ILE A 35 8.23 -6.90 -0.68
C ILE A 35 7.03 -7.63 -1.29
N GLY A 36 6.51 -8.67 -0.62
CA GLY A 36 5.31 -9.38 -1.07
C GLY A 36 4.07 -8.51 -1.07
N GLU A 37 3.85 -7.71 -0.02
CA GLU A 37 2.76 -6.73 0.01
C GLU A 37 2.95 -5.65 -1.06
N ASN A 38 4.19 -5.16 -1.26
CA ASN A 38 4.49 -4.16 -2.28
C ASN A 38 4.17 -4.67 -3.70
N GLU A 39 4.58 -5.91 -4.00
CA GLU A 39 4.25 -6.59 -5.26
C GLU A 39 2.74 -6.80 -5.43
N CYS A 40 2.02 -7.16 -4.38
CA CYS A 40 0.56 -7.28 -4.42
C CYS A 40 -0.11 -5.94 -4.77
N VAL A 41 0.29 -4.85 -4.11
CA VAL A 41 -0.24 -3.51 -4.38
C VAL A 41 0.04 -3.10 -5.81
N TYR A 42 1.28 -3.26 -6.27
CA TYR A 42 1.66 -2.97 -7.66
C TYR A 42 0.85 -3.77 -8.69
N LYS A 43 0.76 -5.10 -8.51
CA LYS A 43 0.02 -5.96 -9.44
C LYS A 43 -1.47 -5.66 -9.44
N LEU A 44 -2.04 -5.26 -8.31
CA LEU A 44 -3.45 -4.87 -8.21
C LEU A 44 -3.76 -3.62 -9.05
N VAL A 45 -2.86 -2.64 -9.04
CA VAL A 45 -2.98 -1.42 -9.87
C VAL A 45 -2.74 -1.73 -11.34
N ALA A 46 -1.82 -2.68 -11.63
CA ALA A 46 -1.50 -3.13 -12.98
C ALA A 46 -2.63 -3.95 -13.64
N SER A 47 -3.24 -4.87 -12.89
CA SER A 47 -4.14 -5.91 -13.44
C SER A 47 -5.53 -5.41 -13.81
N GLN A 48 -5.93 -4.24 -13.32
CA GLN A 48 -7.28 -3.72 -13.54
C GLN A 48 -7.49 -3.06 -14.90
N GLU A 49 -6.49 -3.00 -15.78
CA GLU A 49 -6.65 -2.31 -17.07
C GLU A 49 -6.12 -3.03 -18.30
N LYS A 50 -6.86 -2.82 -19.40
CA LYS A 50 -6.63 -3.38 -20.73
C LYS A 50 -5.46 -2.70 -21.47
N ASP A 51 -5.05 -1.50 -21.05
CA ASP A 51 -4.07 -0.67 -21.74
C ASP A 51 -2.74 -0.58 -20.96
N LEU A 52 -2.06 -1.74 -20.89
CA LEU A 52 -0.84 -1.96 -20.11
C LEU A 52 0.40 -1.24 -20.66
N LEU A 53 0.29 -0.40 -21.70
CA LEU A 53 1.47 0.10 -22.43
C LEU A 53 1.62 1.63 -22.50
N ASN A 54 0.58 2.46 -22.27
CA ASN A 54 0.67 3.89 -22.60
C ASN A 54 0.61 4.96 -21.48
N ARG A 55 0.64 4.65 -20.17
CA ARG A 55 0.56 5.69 -19.12
C ARG A 55 1.41 5.44 -17.87
N ASN A 56 2.13 6.49 -17.44
CA ASN A 56 2.75 6.60 -16.12
C ASN A 56 1.67 6.75 -15.06
N ARG A 57 1.47 5.71 -14.23
CA ARG A 57 0.50 5.77 -13.13
C ARG A 57 1.17 5.94 -11.79
N THR A 58 0.46 6.62 -10.91
CA THR A 58 0.88 6.86 -9.53
C THR A 58 -0.34 6.84 -8.65
N VAL A 59 -0.32 6.00 -7.61
CA VAL A 59 -1.43 5.90 -6.65
C VAL A 59 -0.96 6.20 -5.25
N TRP A 60 -1.85 6.75 -4.41
CA TRP A 60 -1.55 7.04 -3.02
C TRP A 60 -1.41 5.78 -2.16
N ILE A 61 -0.45 5.82 -1.23
CA ILE A 61 -0.28 4.85 -0.14
C ILE A 61 -0.32 5.58 1.21
N GLY A 62 -0.45 4.84 2.31
CA GLY A 62 -0.71 5.37 3.64
C GLY A 62 0.45 6.07 4.34
N ALA A 63 1.62 6.18 3.71
CA ALA A 63 2.80 6.76 4.33
C ALA A 63 2.80 8.28 4.20
N TYR A 64 3.10 8.95 5.31
CA TYR A 64 3.18 10.41 5.38
C TYR A 64 4.26 10.86 6.37
N GLN A 65 4.74 12.08 6.21
CA GLN A 65 5.62 12.76 7.14
C GLN A 65 4.85 13.86 7.85
N ARG A 66 4.96 13.95 9.18
CA ARG A 66 4.35 15.04 9.94
C ARG A 66 5.12 16.34 9.70
N THR A 67 4.46 17.32 9.11
CA THR A 67 4.90 18.72 9.13
C THR A 67 5.05 19.14 10.59
N ASN A 68 6.28 19.47 11.03
CA ASN A 68 6.66 19.82 12.42
C ASN A 68 7.16 18.69 13.34
N SER A 69 7.41 17.48 12.84
CA SER A 69 8.15 16.48 13.62
C SER A 69 9.65 16.78 13.61
N LEU A 70 10.31 16.73 14.78
CA LEU A 70 11.77 16.75 14.91
C LEU A 70 12.42 15.54 14.22
N SER A 71 11.65 14.47 14.01
CA SER A 71 12.02 13.32 13.21
C SER A 71 11.59 13.54 11.77
N SER A 72 12.55 13.51 10.85
CA SER A 72 12.33 13.55 9.40
C SER A 72 11.81 12.22 8.84
N SER A 73 11.17 11.39 9.66
CA SER A 73 10.77 10.03 9.30
C SER A 73 9.31 9.97 8.86
N PHE A 74 9.05 9.15 7.84
CA PHE A 74 7.70 8.78 7.44
C PHE A 74 7.08 7.82 8.45
N GLU A 75 5.76 7.85 8.52
CA GLU A 75 4.91 6.99 9.35
C GLU A 75 3.74 6.46 8.54
N TRP A 76 3.18 5.33 8.95
CA TRP A 76 1.91 4.84 8.39
C TRP A 76 0.72 5.47 9.11
N ILE A 77 -0.29 5.90 8.34
CA ILE A 77 -1.53 6.48 8.89
C ILE A 77 -2.35 5.50 9.75
N ASP A 78 -2.10 4.20 9.63
CA ASP A 78 -2.72 3.16 10.45
C ASP A 78 -1.97 2.87 11.76
N GLY A 79 -0.85 3.57 12.01
CA GLY A 79 -0.03 3.47 13.21
C GLY A 79 0.86 2.22 13.30
N THR A 80 0.96 1.43 12.22
CA THR A 80 1.86 0.28 12.16
C THR A 80 3.33 0.69 12.01
N SER A 81 4.25 -0.23 12.31
CA SER A 81 5.70 0.05 12.28
C SER A 81 6.18 0.42 10.88
N PHE A 82 6.95 1.51 10.78
CA PHE A 82 7.59 1.96 9.55
C PHE A 82 9.00 1.34 9.38
N SER A 83 9.07 0.01 9.26
CA SER A 83 10.34 -0.75 9.20
C SER A 83 10.74 -1.24 7.79
N PHE A 84 9.76 -1.37 6.88
CA PHE A 84 9.99 -1.71 5.48
C PHE A 84 9.84 -0.45 4.64
N THR A 85 10.76 -0.24 3.71
CA THR A 85 10.67 0.85 2.73
C THR A 85 11.06 0.34 1.35
N TYR A 86 10.50 0.98 0.32
CA TYR A 86 10.82 0.66 -1.07
C TYR A 86 10.91 1.95 -1.90
N TRP A 87 11.60 2.95 -1.35
CA TRP A 87 11.76 4.27 -1.97
C TRP A 87 12.50 4.21 -3.31
N ALA A 88 12.06 5.05 -4.25
CA ALA A 88 12.77 5.26 -5.49
C ALA A 88 14.16 5.85 -5.23
N ARG A 89 15.04 5.76 -6.22
CA ARG A 89 16.39 6.29 -6.09
C ARG A 89 16.36 7.78 -5.70
N ASN A 90 17.08 8.11 -4.63
CA ASN A 90 17.18 9.44 -4.03
C ASN A 90 15.90 9.95 -3.34
N GLU A 91 14.90 9.10 -3.09
CA GLU A 91 13.70 9.45 -2.31
C GLU A 91 13.80 8.97 -0.85
N PRO A 92 13.11 9.62 0.10
CA PRO A 92 12.30 10.84 -0.07
C PRO A 92 13.17 12.09 -0.24
N LYS A 93 12.90 12.89 -1.29
CA LYS A 93 13.48 14.23 -1.41
C LYS A 93 12.62 15.15 -0.59
N ASN A 94 13.06 15.54 0.59
CA ASN A 94 12.30 16.51 1.37
C ASN A 94 12.49 17.94 0.80
N LYS A 95 12.00 18.20 -0.43
CA LYS A 95 12.10 19.53 -1.05
C LYS A 95 11.27 20.53 -0.25
N GLU A 96 11.95 21.41 0.46
CA GLU A 96 11.35 22.53 1.21
C GLU A 96 10.29 22.14 2.25
N GLY A 97 10.27 20.88 2.73
CA GLY A 97 9.25 20.43 3.70
C GLY A 97 7.86 20.20 3.10
N LYS A 98 7.73 20.12 1.76
CA LYS A 98 6.42 20.04 1.07
C LYS A 98 6.08 18.63 0.57
N GLU A 99 7.06 17.75 0.38
CA GLU A 99 6.86 16.38 -0.13
C GLU A 99 6.60 15.39 1.01
N ASN A 100 5.43 15.51 1.65
CA ASN A 100 5.13 14.79 2.89
C ASN A 100 4.25 13.55 2.73
N CYS A 101 3.84 13.17 1.52
CA CYS A 101 2.95 12.03 1.30
C CYS A 101 3.52 11.07 0.27
N ALA A 102 3.40 9.77 0.54
CA ALA A 102 3.98 8.75 -0.30
C ALA A 102 2.99 8.22 -1.33
N SER A 103 3.51 7.91 -2.50
CA SER A 103 2.82 7.23 -3.59
C SER A 103 3.65 6.08 -4.11
N ILE A 104 3.05 5.14 -4.86
CA ILE A 104 3.77 4.08 -5.55
C ILE A 104 3.69 4.27 -7.07
N TYR A 105 4.84 4.19 -7.73
CA TYR A 105 4.93 4.27 -9.19
C TYR A 105 4.59 2.95 -9.86
N HIS A 106 3.76 3.02 -10.89
CA HIS A 106 3.44 1.86 -11.72
C HIS A 106 4.39 1.70 -12.92
N ARG A 107 5.03 2.77 -13.42
CA ARG A 107 5.89 2.72 -14.62
C ARG A 107 7.11 3.64 -14.55
N PRO A 108 8.15 3.36 -15.36
CA PRO A 108 9.26 4.29 -15.52
C PRO A 108 8.74 5.59 -16.14
N ILE A 109 9.15 6.73 -15.58
CA ILE A 109 8.84 8.05 -16.15
C ILE A 109 9.48 8.11 -17.54
N ASP A 110 8.72 8.54 -18.56
CA ASP A 110 9.16 8.53 -19.97
C ASP A 110 10.59 9.10 -20.11
N GLY A 111 11.49 8.32 -20.74
CA GLY A 111 12.91 8.66 -20.89
C GLY A 111 13.85 8.08 -19.81
N TRP A 112 13.31 7.52 -18.72
CA TRP A 112 14.08 6.90 -17.64
C TRP A 112 13.73 5.41 -17.52
N ASN A 113 14.34 4.56 -18.35
CA ASN A 113 14.21 3.10 -18.27
C ASN A 113 14.95 2.48 -17.05
N GLU A 114 15.10 3.21 -15.96
CA GLU A 114 15.78 2.74 -14.77
C GLU A 114 14.82 1.93 -13.87
N SER A 115 15.22 0.71 -13.51
CA SER A 115 14.50 -0.20 -12.60
C SER A 115 14.11 0.42 -11.24
N GLY A 116 14.73 1.54 -10.86
CA GLY A 116 14.53 2.24 -9.59
C GLY A 116 13.22 3.03 -9.48
N TYR A 117 12.38 3.06 -10.52
CA TYR A 117 11.10 3.77 -10.50
C TYR A 117 9.87 2.85 -10.57
N ILE A 118 9.96 1.66 -11.16
CA ILE A 118 8.82 0.74 -11.19
C ILE A 118 8.63 0.14 -9.79
N ARG A 119 7.40 0.14 -9.25
CA ARG A 119 7.04 -0.39 -7.91
C ARG A 119 7.60 0.38 -6.72
N HIS A 120 8.42 1.40 -6.97
CA HIS A 120 9.07 2.16 -5.92
C HIS A 120 8.18 3.29 -5.42
N TRP A 121 8.45 3.72 -4.19
CA TRP A 121 7.71 4.78 -3.54
C TRP A 121 8.30 6.14 -3.87
N ASN A 122 7.45 7.16 -3.93
CA ASN A 122 7.86 8.53 -4.14
C ASN A 122 7.17 9.46 -3.16
N ALA A 123 7.93 10.38 -2.60
CA ALA A 123 7.39 11.48 -1.80
C ALA A 123 6.89 12.57 -2.75
N ILE A 124 5.66 13.04 -2.54
CA ILE A 124 5.05 14.14 -3.31
C ILE A 124 4.17 15.00 -2.40
N PRO A 125 3.82 16.22 -2.82
CA PRO A 125 2.91 17.08 -2.05
C PRO A 125 1.55 16.42 -1.84
N CYS A 126 1.07 16.42 -0.59
CA CYS A 126 -0.16 15.73 -0.19
C CYS A 126 -1.43 16.28 -0.87
N ASP A 127 -1.38 17.53 -1.31
CA ASP A 127 -2.43 18.25 -2.04
C ASP A 127 -2.41 18.01 -3.56
N LYS A 128 -1.41 17.28 -4.07
CA LYS A 128 -1.35 16.91 -5.49
C LYS A 128 -2.55 16.03 -5.87
N GLN A 129 -3.27 16.38 -6.93
CA GLN A 129 -4.31 15.51 -7.46
C GLN A 129 -3.68 14.34 -8.24
N LEU A 130 -3.73 13.12 -7.70
CA LEU A 130 -3.39 11.92 -8.46
C LEU A 130 -4.62 11.40 -9.18
N ARG A 131 -4.49 11.10 -10.47
CA ARG A 131 -5.61 10.66 -11.32
C ARG A 131 -5.93 9.18 -11.14
N ASP A 132 -4.92 8.37 -10.86
CA ASP A 132 -5.05 6.90 -10.76
C ASP A 132 -5.57 6.44 -9.39
N GLY A 133 -5.79 7.39 -8.48
CA GLY A 133 -6.41 7.17 -7.17
C GLY A 133 -5.49 6.54 -6.14
N TYR A 134 -5.97 5.52 -5.44
CA TYR A 134 -5.38 5.09 -4.18
C TYR A 134 -5.68 3.64 -3.82
N VAL A 135 -4.86 3.06 -2.93
CA VAL A 135 -5.06 1.67 -2.48
C VAL A 135 -5.40 1.65 -0.99
N CYS A 136 -6.52 0.99 -0.66
CA CYS A 136 -6.95 0.75 0.70
C CYS A 136 -6.50 -0.63 1.18
N LYS A 137 -6.16 -0.74 2.47
CA LYS A 137 -5.94 -1.99 3.20
C LYS A 137 -7.02 -2.15 4.26
N GLN A 138 -7.77 -3.24 4.18
CA GLN A 138 -8.70 -3.59 5.26
C GLN A 138 -7.90 -3.86 6.53
N ARG A 139 -8.36 -3.32 7.66
CA ARG A 139 -7.78 -3.64 8.96
C ARG A 139 -7.88 -5.15 9.15
N SER A 140 -6.74 -5.80 9.42
CA SER A 140 -6.75 -7.18 9.89
C SER A 140 -7.64 -7.24 11.11
N ASN A 141 -8.80 -7.89 10.99
CA ASN A 141 -9.64 -8.11 12.16
C ASN A 141 -8.90 -9.13 13.02
N LYS A 142 -8.13 -8.63 14.00
CA LYS A 142 -7.31 -9.45 14.88
C LYS A 142 -8.14 -10.54 15.55
N VAL A 143 -9.42 -10.28 15.82
CA VAL A 143 -10.37 -11.27 16.35
C VAL A 143 -10.65 -12.36 15.32
N ILE A 144 -11.06 -12.03 14.10
CA ILE A 144 -11.30 -13.03 13.05
C ILE A 144 -10.02 -13.80 12.71
N ASN A 145 -8.87 -13.14 12.62
CA ASN A 145 -7.59 -13.79 12.35
C ASN A 145 -7.13 -14.68 13.50
N ALA A 146 -7.40 -14.31 14.76
CA ALA A 146 -7.17 -15.17 15.91
C ALA A 146 -8.10 -16.39 15.89
N LEU A 147 -9.39 -16.19 15.57
CA LEU A 147 -10.38 -17.26 15.44
C LEU A 147 -10.06 -18.23 14.29
N LEU A 148 -9.59 -17.73 13.14
CA LEU A 148 -9.15 -18.57 12.03
C LEU A 148 -7.88 -19.36 12.41
N LYS A 149 -6.91 -18.74 13.09
CA LYS A 149 -5.70 -19.41 13.57
C LYS A 149 -6.00 -20.47 14.64
N SER A 150 -6.98 -20.24 15.52
CA SER A 150 -7.39 -21.25 16.50
C SER A 150 -8.09 -22.44 15.84
N ASN A 151 -8.93 -22.20 14.84
CA ASN A 151 -9.62 -23.27 14.11
C ASN A 151 -8.66 -24.12 13.26
N LEU A 152 -7.62 -23.52 12.69
CA LEU A 152 -6.56 -24.27 11.97
C LEU A 152 -5.73 -25.16 12.90
N ARG A 153 -5.57 -24.81 14.18
CA ARG A 153 -4.88 -25.64 15.18
C ARG A 153 -5.71 -26.83 15.65
N GLN A 154 -7.04 -26.72 15.61
CA GLN A 154 -7.94 -27.81 16.01
C GLN A 154 -8.17 -28.85 14.89
N GLY A 155 -7.88 -28.49 13.63
CA GLY A 155 -8.02 -29.39 12.48
C GLY A 155 -6.88 -30.40 12.28
N SER A 156 -5.79 -30.35 13.06
CA SER A 156 -4.65 -31.29 12.91
C SER A 156 -4.71 -32.49 13.86
N SER A 157 -5.78 -32.66 14.65
CA SER A 157 -5.87 -33.70 15.68
C SER A 157 -7.11 -34.58 15.53
N SER A 158 -7.27 -35.27 14.40
CA SER A 158 -8.13 -36.46 14.33
C SER A 158 -7.84 -37.34 13.10
N VAL A 159 -6.76 -38.12 13.14
CA VAL A 159 -6.69 -39.40 12.41
C VAL A 159 -6.09 -40.45 13.35
N ARG A 160 -6.90 -41.02 14.25
CA ARG A 160 -6.55 -42.31 14.87
C ARG A 160 -7.01 -43.40 13.92
N ARG A 161 -6.05 -44.03 13.24
CA ARG A 161 -6.27 -45.30 12.52
C ARG A 161 -6.73 -46.35 13.55
N ARG A 162 -7.95 -46.87 13.39
CA ARG A 162 -8.30 -48.20 13.93
C ARG A 162 -8.03 -49.18 12.79
N SER A 163 -7.03 -50.01 12.96
CA SER A 163 -6.85 -51.20 12.12
C SER A 163 -7.79 -52.31 12.65
N PRO A 164 -8.33 -53.17 11.76
CA PRO A 164 -9.09 -54.36 12.14
C PRO A 164 -8.25 -55.35 12.94
#